data_AF-A0A359BNN6-F1
#
_entry.id   AF-A0A359BNN6-F1
#
_cell.length_a   1.000
_cell.length_b   1.000
_cell.length_c   1.000
_cell.angle_alpha   90.00
_cell.angle_beta   90.00
_cell.angle_gamma   90.00
#
_symmetry.space_group_name_H-M   'P 1'
#
loop_
_entity.id
_entity.type
_entity.pdbx_description
1 polymer ?
#
loop_
_entity_poly.entity_id
_entity_poly.type
_entity_poly.pdbx_seq_one_letter_code
_entity_poly.pdbx_strand_id
1 'polypeptide(L)'
;MNNKIGGFVTKSMIALSSLTACENAPKTAKTLEHYMADRPVKEYRAITSNIRKNYAQAADEQHALDSVAFTRLLQKTFMANDSQKVKEFNNIAKQTKLKNANTYADAFNELDEKMVSANITNSEFKNNKKEYSKYQLNLQQNLRLRQFKLDSLRYGQFFKQNSKYNWSLMGEFKNTAKEIKPQ
;
A
#
# COMPACT_ATOMS: atom_id res chain seq x y z
N MET A 1 -14.76 47.11 -61.15
CA MET A 1 -15.74 48.01 -60.50
C MET A 1 -16.57 47.22 -59.50
N ASN A 2 -17.28 47.92 -58.61
CA ASN A 2 -18.22 47.43 -57.59
C ASN A 2 -17.62 46.73 -56.35
N ASN A 3 -17.31 47.58 -55.36
CA ASN A 3 -17.40 47.23 -53.95
C ASN A 3 -18.79 46.68 -53.60
N LYS A 4 -18.86 45.80 -52.60
CA LYS A 4 -19.80 45.96 -51.46
C LYS A 4 -19.31 45.21 -50.23
N ILE A 5 -19.09 45.98 -49.15
CA ILE A 5 -18.75 45.49 -47.81
C ILE A 5 -20.00 44.90 -47.17
N GLY A 6 -19.88 43.78 -46.47
CA GLY A 6 -21.01 43.16 -45.78
C GLY A 6 -20.62 42.27 -44.60
N GLY A 7 -21.02 42.68 -43.39
CA GLY A 7 -21.19 41.78 -42.25
C GLY A 7 -19.95 41.45 -41.41
N PHE A 8 -19.58 42.36 -40.50
CA PHE A 8 -18.88 41.95 -39.27
C PHE A 8 -19.81 41.03 -38.45
N VAL A 9 -19.42 39.78 -38.23
CA VAL A 9 -20.08 38.89 -37.26
C VAL A 9 -19.20 38.75 -36.03
N THR A 10 -19.42 39.64 -35.07
CA THR A 10 -18.96 39.47 -33.68
C THR A 10 -19.86 38.44 -32.98
N LYS A 11 -19.28 37.68 -32.04
CA LYS A 11 -19.84 36.64 -31.13
C LYS A 11 -19.35 35.22 -31.49
N SER A 12 -18.66 34.48 -30.62
CA SER A 12 -18.25 34.78 -29.24
C SER A 12 -16.91 34.11 -28.94
N MET A 13 -15.97 34.84 -28.32
CA MET A 13 -14.98 34.17 -27.50
C MET A 13 -15.73 33.53 -26.33
N ILE A 14 -15.88 32.20 -26.36
CA ILE A 14 -16.04 31.47 -25.11
C ILE A 14 -14.71 31.63 -24.42
N ALA A 15 -14.64 32.56 -23.47
CA ALA A 15 -13.58 32.56 -22.49
C ALA A 15 -13.62 31.19 -21.83
N LEU A 16 -12.64 30.35 -22.15
CA LEU A 16 -12.38 29.12 -21.42
C LEU A 16 -12.05 29.57 -20.00
N SER A 17 -13.08 29.56 -19.17
CA SER A 17 -13.04 29.92 -17.77
C SER A 17 -11.85 29.21 -17.17
N SER A 18 -10.99 29.99 -16.52
CA SER A 18 -9.81 29.52 -15.80
C SER A 18 -10.05 28.13 -15.23
N LEU A 19 -9.29 27.14 -15.72
CA LEU A 19 -9.20 25.85 -15.05
C LEU A 19 -8.65 26.14 -13.66
N THR A 20 -9.57 26.29 -12.71
CA THR A 20 -9.28 26.24 -11.30
C THR A 20 -8.49 24.97 -11.10
N ALA A 21 -7.23 25.12 -10.69
CA ALA A 21 -6.40 23.98 -10.36
C ALA A 21 -7.17 23.17 -9.33
N CYS A 22 -7.65 21.99 -9.73
CA CYS A 22 -8.37 21.12 -8.82
C CYS A 22 -7.46 20.90 -7.62
N GLU A 23 -7.89 21.38 -6.46
CA GLU A 23 -7.29 21.01 -5.19
C GLU A 23 -7.13 19.50 -5.21
N ASN A 24 -5.90 19.03 -4.96
CA ASN A 24 -5.55 17.63 -5.13
C ASN A 24 -6.56 16.75 -4.37
N ALA A 25 -7.51 16.16 -5.10
CA ALA A 25 -8.51 15.30 -4.50
C ALA A 25 -7.77 14.26 -3.65
N PRO A 26 -8.15 14.09 -2.37
CA PRO A 26 -7.37 13.28 -1.44
C PRO A 26 -7.17 11.90 -2.05
N LYS A 27 -5.93 11.56 -2.38
CA LYS A 27 -5.62 10.32 -3.10
C LYS A 27 -6.08 9.15 -2.23
N THR A 28 -7.17 8.51 -2.64
CA THR A 28 -7.68 7.29 -2.00
C THR A 28 -6.57 6.26 -1.96
N ALA A 29 -6.39 5.60 -0.82
CA ALA A 29 -5.44 4.50 -0.72
C ALA A 29 -5.79 3.42 -1.76
N LYS A 30 -4.76 2.87 -2.42
CA LYS A 30 -4.93 1.80 -3.40
C LYS A 30 -5.34 0.51 -2.68
N THR A 31 -6.44 -0.08 -3.12
CA THR A 31 -6.97 -1.33 -2.57
C THR A 31 -6.45 -2.55 -3.33
N LEU A 32 -6.73 -3.76 -2.82
CA LEU A 32 -6.33 -5.02 -3.48
C LEU A 32 -6.95 -5.17 -4.88
N GLU A 33 -8.09 -4.53 -5.14
CA GLU A 33 -8.83 -4.47 -6.41
C GLU A 33 -8.29 -3.41 -7.39
N HIS A 34 -7.53 -2.42 -6.90
CA HIS A 34 -6.73 -1.54 -7.76
C HIS A 34 -5.38 -2.18 -8.12
N TYR A 35 -4.81 -2.93 -7.17
CA TYR A 35 -4.01 -4.09 -7.53
C TYR A 35 -4.92 -5.15 -8.19
N MET A 36 -4.40 -6.20 -8.80
CA MET A 36 -5.21 -7.25 -9.47
C MET A 36 -6.22 -6.85 -10.58
N ALA A 37 -6.53 -5.57 -10.87
CA ALA A 37 -7.53 -5.16 -11.87
C ALA A 37 -7.30 -5.77 -13.26
N ASP A 38 -6.06 -5.70 -13.77
CA ASP A 38 -5.64 -6.28 -15.04
C ASP A 38 -5.09 -7.72 -14.89
N ARG A 39 -5.54 -8.47 -13.86
CA ARG A 39 -5.07 -9.84 -13.57
C ARG A 39 -6.20 -10.87 -13.71
N PRO A 40 -5.85 -12.14 -13.99
CA PRO A 40 -6.83 -13.22 -14.00
C PRO A 40 -7.60 -13.32 -12.68
N VAL A 41 -8.93 -13.31 -12.74
CA VAL A 41 -9.82 -13.40 -11.56
C VAL A 41 -9.51 -14.63 -10.67
N LYS A 42 -8.97 -15.71 -11.25
CA LYS A 42 -8.49 -16.89 -10.51
C LYS A 42 -7.43 -16.55 -9.46
N GLU A 43 -6.53 -15.59 -9.73
CA GLU A 43 -5.47 -15.18 -8.80
C GLU A 43 -6.05 -14.34 -7.66
N TYR A 44 -6.90 -13.37 -7.97
CA TYR A 44 -7.63 -12.59 -6.95
C TYR A 44 -8.44 -13.51 -6.03
N ARG A 45 -9.16 -14.50 -6.60
CA ARG A 45 -9.89 -15.51 -5.82
C ARG A 45 -8.97 -16.37 -4.95
N ALA A 46 -7.82 -16.82 -5.47
CA ALA A 46 -6.87 -17.63 -4.70
C ALA A 46 -6.21 -16.85 -3.53
N ILE A 47 -6.03 -15.53 -3.68
CA ILE A 47 -5.55 -14.66 -2.61
C ILE A 47 -6.67 -14.46 -1.57
N THR A 48 -7.86 -14.04 -2.02
CA THR A 48 -8.97 -13.69 -1.13
C THR A 48 -9.65 -14.88 -0.45
N SER A 49 -9.60 -16.08 -1.03
CA SER A 49 -10.11 -17.30 -0.38
C SER A 49 -9.37 -17.69 0.91
N ASN A 50 -8.17 -17.14 1.11
CA ASN A 50 -7.32 -17.38 2.28
C ASN A 50 -7.47 -16.31 3.39
N ILE A 51 -8.40 -15.38 3.22
CA ILE A 51 -8.77 -14.36 4.20
C ILE A 51 -9.77 -14.96 5.19
N ARG A 52 -9.42 -14.98 6.48
CA ARG A 52 -10.30 -15.54 7.53
C ARG A 52 -11.43 -14.56 7.84
N LYS A 53 -12.61 -15.10 8.14
CA LYS A 53 -13.77 -14.33 8.62
C LYS A 53 -13.83 -14.33 10.15
N ASN A 54 -12.80 -13.79 10.80
CA ASN A 54 -12.67 -13.71 12.25
C ASN A 54 -11.89 -12.44 12.66
N TYR A 55 -11.41 -12.36 13.91
CA TYR A 55 -10.64 -11.23 14.43
C TYR A 55 -9.37 -10.89 13.64
N ALA A 56 -8.84 -11.81 12.81
CA ALA A 56 -7.69 -11.55 11.93
C ALA A 56 -8.07 -11.01 10.54
N GLN A 57 -9.36 -10.92 10.18
CA GLN A 57 -9.81 -10.60 8.81
C GLN A 57 -9.16 -9.34 8.24
N ALA A 58 -9.23 -8.23 8.98
CA ALA A 58 -8.73 -6.95 8.49
C ALA A 58 -7.19 -6.94 8.31
N ALA A 59 -6.48 -7.72 9.13
CA ALA A 59 -5.04 -7.98 8.91
C ALA A 59 -4.82 -8.85 7.68
N ASP A 60 -5.54 -9.97 7.49
CA ASP A 60 -5.39 -10.81 6.29
C ASP A 60 -5.63 -10.03 4.99
N GLU A 61 -6.63 -9.15 4.96
CA GLU A 61 -6.91 -8.26 3.83
C GLU A 61 -5.77 -7.26 3.56
N GLN A 62 -5.25 -6.60 4.61
CA GLN A 62 -4.11 -5.69 4.45
C GLN A 62 -2.85 -6.45 4.02
N HIS A 63 -2.59 -7.61 4.62
CA HIS A 63 -1.45 -8.46 4.32
C HIS A 63 -1.45 -8.95 2.87
N ALA A 64 -2.64 -9.25 2.32
CA ALA A 64 -2.83 -9.58 0.91
C ALA A 64 -2.51 -8.37 0.00
N LEU A 65 -3.03 -7.19 0.32
CA LEU A 65 -2.72 -5.94 -0.39
C LEU A 65 -1.21 -5.66 -0.39
N ASP A 66 -0.58 -5.67 0.78
CA ASP A 66 0.85 -5.38 0.96
C ASP A 66 1.71 -6.40 0.20
N SER A 67 1.40 -7.70 0.33
CA SER A 67 2.10 -8.77 -0.40
C SER A 67 2.03 -8.56 -1.92
N VAL A 68 0.86 -8.25 -2.47
CA VAL A 68 0.71 -8.01 -3.93
C VAL A 68 1.43 -6.72 -4.35
N ALA A 69 1.30 -5.65 -3.56
CA ALA A 69 1.90 -4.36 -3.88
C ALA A 69 3.43 -4.41 -3.88
N PHE A 70 4.04 -5.01 -2.87
CA PHE A 70 5.49 -5.18 -2.80
C PHE A 70 6.00 -6.25 -3.77
N THR A 71 5.21 -7.27 -4.11
CA THR A 71 5.58 -8.24 -5.17
C THR A 71 5.69 -7.54 -6.52
N ARG A 72 4.77 -6.62 -6.85
CA ARG A 72 4.88 -5.80 -8.07
C ARG A 72 6.12 -4.91 -8.07
N LEU A 73 6.56 -4.42 -6.91
CA LEU A 73 7.83 -3.69 -6.81
C LEU A 73 9.02 -4.61 -7.06
N LEU A 74 9.06 -5.81 -6.44
CA LEU A 74 10.10 -6.81 -6.68
C LEU A 74 10.20 -7.15 -8.19
N GLN A 75 9.08 -7.37 -8.86
CA GLN A 75 8.99 -7.71 -10.29
C GLN A 75 9.58 -6.65 -11.24
N LYS A 76 9.77 -5.41 -10.79
CA LYS A 76 10.46 -4.35 -11.56
C LYS A 76 11.99 -4.38 -11.41
N THR A 77 12.52 -5.26 -10.58
CA THR A 77 13.94 -5.31 -10.23
C THR A 77 14.60 -6.60 -10.72
N PHE A 78 15.92 -6.57 -10.89
CA PHE A 78 16.71 -7.77 -11.21
C PHE A 78 16.55 -8.89 -10.16
N MET A 79 16.18 -8.57 -8.91
CA MET A 79 15.95 -9.55 -7.85
C MET A 79 14.79 -10.51 -8.14
N ALA A 80 13.87 -10.16 -9.04
CA ALA A 80 12.81 -11.07 -9.47
C ALA A 80 13.32 -12.29 -10.24
N ASN A 81 14.53 -12.19 -10.82
CA ASN A 81 15.19 -13.28 -11.56
C ASN A 81 16.12 -14.11 -10.66
N ASP A 82 16.38 -13.67 -9.43
CA ASP A 82 17.18 -14.40 -8.44
C ASP A 82 16.25 -15.26 -7.57
N SER A 83 16.34 -16.58 -7.76
CA SER A 83 15.48 -17.55 -7.07
C SER A 83 15.66 -17.55 -5.54
N GLN A 84 16.86 -17.22 -5.04
CA GLN A 84 17.09 -17.07 -3.61
C GLN A 84 16.43 -15.80 -3.10
N LYS A 85 16.53 -14.67 -3.82
CA LYS A 85 15.88 -13.41 -3.43
C LYS A 85 14.36 -13.50 -3.47
N VAL A 86 13.80 -14.17 -4.48
CA VAL A 86 12.36 -14.49 -4.54
C VAL A 86 11.94 -15.38 -3.37
N LYS A 87 12.75 -16.38 -2.98
CA LYS A 87 12.48 -17.23 -1.81
C LYS A 87 12.55 -16.45 -0.48
N GLU A 88 13.57 -15.61 -0.30
CA GLU A 88 13.71 -14.71 0.85
C GLU A 88 12.51 -13.76 0.96
N PHE A 89 12.12 -13.13 -0.15
CA PHE A 89 10.97 -12.22 -0.24
C PHE A 89 9.64 -12.92 0.08
N ASN A 90 9.38 -14.08 -0.53
CA ASN A 90 8.14 -14.84 -0.30
C ASN A 90 8.06 -15.41 1.13
N ASN A 91 9.21 -15.58 1.81
CA ASN A 91 9.23 -15.99 3.20
C ASN A 91 8.80 -14.88 4.17
N ILE A 92 8.90 -13.60 3.77
CA ILE A 92 8.41 -12.47 4.58
C ILE A 92 6.92 -12.62 4.83
N ALA A 93 6.12 -12.89 3.79
CA ALA A 93 4.67 -13.05 3.93
C ALA A 93 4.31 -14.13 4.96
N LYS A 94 5.03 -15.26 4.94
CA LYS A 94 4.85 -16.35 5.91
C LYS A 94 5.19 -15.95 7.34
N GLN A 95 6.19 -15.08 7.52
CA GLN A 95 6.63 -14.60 8.84
C GLN A 95 5.68 -13.55 9.43
N THR A 96 5.13 -12.66 8.60
CA THR A 96 4.31 -11.53 9.05
C THR A 96 2.82 -11.83 9.12
N LYS A 97 2.30 -12.81 8.37
CA LYS A 97 0.90 -13.25 8.48
C LYS A 97 0.55 -13.65 9.92
N LEU A 98 -0.57 -13.17 10.44
CA LEU A 98 -1.13 -13.59 11.74
C LEU A 98 -1.42 -15.10 11.77
N LYS A 99 -1.00 -15.81 12.81
CA LYS A 99 -1.20 -17.26 12.94
C LYS A 99 -2.66 -17.62 13.17
N ASN A 100 -3.24 -17.15 14.27
CA ASN A 100 -4.67 -17.23 14.61
C ASN A 100 -4.92 -16.36 15.85
N ALA A 101 -6.00 -15.58 15.83
CA ALA A 101 -6.40 -14.72 16.93
C ALA A 101 -7.83 -15.01 17.36
N ASN A 102 -8.03 -15.25 18.67
CA ASN A 102 -9.35 -15.52 19.25
C ASN A 102 -10.04 -14.22 19.69
N THR A 103 -9.29 -13.13 19.81
CA THR A 103 -9.76 -11.77 20.10
C THR A 103 -8.94 -10.74 19.31
N TYR A 104 -9.39 -9.48 19.26
CA TYR A 104 -8.56 -8.38 18.77
C TYR A 104 -7.31 -8.12 19.63
N ALA A 105 -7.36 -8.40 20.94
CA ALA A 105 -6.22 -8.24 21.82
C ALA A 105 -5.09 -9.21 21.46
N ASP A 106 -5.42 -10.48 21.20
CA ASP A 106 -4.45 -11.49 20.74
C ASP A 106 -3.80 -11.06 19.42
N ALA A 107 -4.62 -10.59 18.46
CA ALA A 107 -4.14 -10.13 17.16
C ALA A 107 -3.20 -8.92 17.29
N PHE A 108 -3.51 -7.97 18.18
CA PHE A 108 -2.66 -6.81 18.46
C PHE A 108 -1.33 -7.21 19.10
N ASN A 109 -1.35 -8.15 20.05
CA ASN A 109 -0.17 -8.64 20.73
C ASN A 109 0.74 -9.43 19.78
N GLU A 110 0.20 -10.37 18.98
CA GLU A 110 0.99 -11.15 18.01
C GLU A 110 1.69 -10.23 16.98
N LEU A 111 1.02 -9.17 16.51
CA LEU A 111 1.63 -8.19 15.60
C LEU A 111 2.73 -7.36 16.26
N ASP A 112 2.55 -6.95 17.52
CA ASP A 112 3.57 -6.21 18.28
C ASP A 112 4.79 -7.11 18.56
N GLU A 113 4.59 -8.36 18.96
CA GLU A 113 5.65 -9.36 19.16
C GLU A 113 6.43 -9.66 17.88
N LYS A 114 5.73 -9.77 16.74
CA LYS A 114 6.37 -9.91 15.42
C LYS A 114 7.17 -8.67 15.05
N MET A 115 6.69 -7.46 15.36
CA MET A 115 7.46 -6.22 15.14
C MET A 115 8.72 -6.16 16.02
N VAL A 116 8.65 -6.59 17.28
CA VAL A 116 9.82 -6.70 18.16
C VAL A 116 10.82 -7.73 17.62
N SER A 117 10.33 -8.91 17.23
CA SER A 117 11.13 -9.99 16.61
C SER A 117 11.71 -9.60 15.24
N ALA A 118 11.12 -8.61 14.58
CA ALA A 118 11.62 -7.99 13.36
C ALA A 118 12.74 -6.96 13.60
N ASN A 119 13.20 -6.76 14.85
CA ASN A 119 14.16 -5.72 15.22
C ASN A 119 13.66 -4.29 14.92
N ILE A 120 12.39 -3.99 15.18
CA ILE A 120 11.91 -2.60 15.25
C ILE A 120 12.65 -1.86 16.38
N THR A 121 12.99 -0.59 16.20
CA THR A 121 13.59 0.20 17.29
C THR A 121 12.53 0.62 18.32
N ASN A 122 12.96 0.84 19.56
CA ASN A 122 12.10 1.41 20.62
C ASN A 122 11.47 2.76 20.24
N SER A 123 12.14 3.55 19.39
CA SER A 123 11.62 4.83 18.89
C SER A 123 10.48 4.61 17.90
N GLU A 124 10.69 3.75 16.90
CA GLU A 124 9.67 3.37 15.92
C GLU A 124 8.46 2.70 16.58
N PHE A 125 8.66 1.81 17.55
CA PHE A 125 7.57 1.17 18.29
C PHE A 125 6.75 2.19 19.09
N LYS A 126 7.39 3.12 19.80
CA LYS A 126 6.69 4.21 20.50
C LYS A 126 5.93 5.12 19.54
N ASN A 127 6.49 5.42 18.37
CA ASN A 127 5.82 6.23 17.35
C ASN A 127 4.61 5.51 16.74
N ASN A 128 4.73 4.20 16.47
CA ASN A 128 3.60 3.37 16.05
C ASN A 128 2.49 3.37 17.12
N LYS A 129 2.81 3.17 18.40
CA LYS A 129 1.83 3.22 19.50
C LYS A 129 1.11 4.57 19.59
N LYS A 130 1.84 5.69 19.45
CA LYS A 130 1.25 7.05 19.38
C LYS A 130 0.33 7.22 18.17
N GLU A 131 0.69 6.64 17.03
CA GLU A 131 -0.12 6.69 15.82
C GLU A 131 -1.43 5.92 16.00
N TYR A 132 -1.37 4.72 16.59
CA TYR A 132 -2.53 3.87 16.89
C TYR A 132 -3.51 4.51 17.89
N SER A 133 -3.03 5.41 18.77
CA SER A 133 -3.87 6.13 19.75
C SER A 133 -4.30 7.52 19.28
N LYS A 134 -3.64 8.11 18.28
CA LYS A 134 -3.96 9.46 17.77
C LYS A 134 -5.18 9.45 16.86
N TYR A 135 -5.25 8.46 15.98
CA TYR A 135 -6.42 8.25 15.15
C TYR A 135 -7.47 7.49 15.98
N GLN A 136 -8.74 7.94 15.95
CA GLN A 136 -9.88 7.26 16.60
C GLN A 136 -10.28 6.00 15.81
N LEU A 137 -9.32 5.12 15.54
CA LEU A 137 -9.49 3.93 14.72
C LEU A 137 -10.38 2.92 15.43
N ASN A 138 -11.34 2.37 14.70
CA ASN A 138 -12.00 1.16 15.15
C ASN A 138 -11.00 -0.02 15.18
N LEU A 139 -11.35 -1.10 15.85
CA LEU A 139 -10.45 -2.25 16.07
C LEU A 139 -9.91 -2.85 14.75
N GLN A 140 -10.72 -2.85 13.68
CA GLN A 140 -10.31 -3.35 12.36
C GLN A 140 -9.31 -2.42 11.67
N GLN A 141 -9.53 -1.10 11.68
CA GLN A 141 -8.59 -0.12 11.14
C GLN A 141 -7.25 -0.14 11.89
N ASN A 142 -7.29 -0.25 13.22
CA ASN A 142 -6.10 -0.40 14.05
C ASN A 142 -5.33 -1.68 13.67
N LEU A 143 -6.05 -2.76 13.41
CA LEU A 143 -5.47 -4.03 12.98
C LEU A 143 -4.82 -3.94 11.58
N ARG A 144 -5.50 -3.32 10.59
CA ARG A 144 -4.90 -3.04 9.28
C ARG A 144 -3.60 -2.25 9.43
N LEU A 145 -3.64 -1.16 10.21
CA LEU A 145 -2.49 -0.28 10.37
C LEU A 145 -1.31 -1.01 11.05
N ARG A 146 -1.55 -1.87 12.03
CA ARG A 146 -0.52 -2.72 12.66
C ARG A 146 0.08 -3.73 11.69
N GLN A 147 -0.76 -4.42 10.91
CA GLN A 147 -0.29 -5.36 9.88
C GLN A 147 0.56 -4.64 8.84
N PHE A 148 0.08 -3.51 8.31
CA PHE A 148 0.80 -2.65 7.38
C PHE A 148 2.16 -2.20 7.91
N LYS A 149 2.25 -1.83 9.20
CA LYS A 149 3.51 -1.44 9.83
C LYS A 149 4.50 -2.61 9.91
N LEU A 150 4.03 -3.81 10.23
CA LEU A 150 4.86 -5.02 10.26
C LEU A 150 5.33 -5.43 8.86
N ASP A 151 4.44 -5.48 7.88
CA ASP A 151 4.78 -5.83 6.50
C ASP A 151 5.73 -4.80 5.88
N SER A 152 5.42 -3.50 6.02
CA SER A 152 6.32 -2.42 5.57
C SER A 152 7.69 -2.46 6.26
N LEU A 153 7.77 -2.83 7.54
CA LEU A 153 9.05 -3.00 8.23
C LEU A 153 9.86 -4.15 7.58
N ARG A 154 9.26 -5.32 7.38
CA ARG A 154 9.98 -6.50 6.86
C ARG A 154 10.33 -6.38 5.38
N TYR A 155 9.41 -5.94 4.54
CA TYR A 155 9.69 -5.66 3.14
C TYR A 155 10.68 -4.50 2.99
N GLY A 156 10.55 -3.45 3.80
CA GLY A 156 11.52 -2.35 3.83
C GLY A 156 12.93 -2.78 4.24
N GLN A 157 13.05 -3.71 5.19
CA GLN A 157 14.33 -4.34 5.55
C GLN A 157 14.92 -5.14 4.39
N PHE A 158 14.12 -5.98 3.72
CA PHE A 158 14.56 -6.74 2.54
C PHE A 158 15.02 -5.82 1.42
N PHE A 159 14.23 -4.81 1.05
CA PHE A 159 14.63 -3.86 0.02
C PHE A 159 15.91 -3.13 0.44
N LYS A 160 16.00 -2.59 1.67
CA LYS A 160 17.19 -1.89 2.17
C LYS A 160 18.48 -2.76 2.15
N GLN A 161 18.37 -4.04 2.47
CA GLN A 161 19.51 -4.96 2.46
C GLN A 161 20.02 -5.23 1.04
N ASN A 162 19.11 -5.38 0.08
CA ASN A 162 19.44 -5.72 -1.30
C ASN A 162 19.58 -4.48 -2.22
N SER A 163 19.16 -3.30 -1.79
CA SER A 163 19.26 -2.01 -2.50
C SER A 163 20.54 -1.24 -2.16
N LYS A 164 21.62 -1.92 -1.76
CA LYS A 164 22.83 -1.30 -1.16
C LYS A 164 23.49 -0.20 -2.03
N TYR A 165 23.14 -0.13 -3.33
CA TYR A 165 23.56 0.89 -4.28
C TYR A 165 22.41 1.53 -5.10
N ASN A 166 21.14 1.33 -4.72
CA ASN A 166 19.99 1.85 -5.47
C ASN A 166 18.99 2.62 -4.56
N TRP A 167 19.18 3.94 -4.49
CA TRP A 167 18.29 4.86 -3.77
C TRP A 167 16.91 5.01 -4.42
N SER A 168 16.79 4.84 -5.74
CA SER A 168 15.51 4.91 -6.46
C SER A 168 14.56 3.82 -5.99
N LEU A 169 15.05 2.59 -5.83
CA LEU A 169 14.27 1.45 -5.33
C LEU A 169 13.70 1.72 -3.92
N MET A 170 14.48 2.35 -3.03
CA MET A 170 13.97 2.75 -1.71
C MET A 170 12.99 3.93 -1.78
N GLY A 171 13.08 4.77 -2.80
CA GLY A 171 12.07 5.78 -3.12
C GLY A 171 10.75 5.15 -3.59
N GLU A 172 10.82 4.23 -4.55
CA GLU A 172 9.66 3.46 -5.03
C GLU A 172 9.00 2.66 -3.91
N PHE A 173 9.78 1.98 -3.06
CA PHE A 173 9.26 1.30 -1.87
C PHE A 173 8.48 2.26 -0.96
N LYS A 174 9.05 3.41 -0.61
CA LYS A 174 8.38 4.41 0.22
C LYS A 174 7.11 4.97 -0.43
N ASN A 175 7.09 5.10 -1.76
CA ASN A 175 5.91 5.56 -2.49
C ASN A 175 4.83 4.47 -2.52
N THR A 176 5.16 3.22 -2.82
CA THR A 176 4.23 2.08 -2.75
C THR A 176 3.65 1.93 -1.34
N ALA A 177 4.47 2.00 -0.30
CA ALA A 177 4.02 1.93 1.09
C ALA A 177 3.08 3.10 1.47
N LYS A 178 3.30 4.31 0.94
CA LYS A 178 2.37 5.44 1.14
C LYS A 178 1.03 5.22 0.43
N GLU A 179 1.03 4.64 -0.76
CA GLU A 179 -0.19 4.41 -1.56
C GLU A 179 -1.12 3.35 -0.95
N ILE A 180 -0.57 2.34 -0.28
CA ILE A 180 -1.34 1.22 0.33
C ILE A 180 -1.57 1.36 1.83
N LYS A 181 -1.04 2.42 2.46
CA LYS A 181 -1.22 2.68 3.88
C LYS A 181 -2.73 2.86 4.19
N PRO A 182 -3.28 2.18 5.21
CA PRO A 182 -4.62 2.46 5.72
C PRO A 182 -4.82 3.93 6.09
N GLN A 183 -5.98 4.48 5.71
CA GLN A 183 -6.45 5.82 6.05
C GLN A 183 -7.38 5.77 7.27
#